data_AF-A0A1J4Y2K6-F1
#
_entry.id   AF-A0A1J4Y2K6-F1
#
_cell.length_a   1.000
_cell.length_b   1.000
_cell.length_c   1.000
_cell.angle_alpha   90.00
_cell.angle_beta   90.00
_cell.angle_gamma   90.00
#
_symmetry.space_group_name_H-M   'P 1'
#
loop_
_entity.id
_entity.type
_entity.pdbx_description
1 polymer ?
#
loop_
_entity_poly.entity_id
_entity_poly.type
_entity_poly.pdbx_seq_one_letter_code
_entity_poly.pdbx_strand_id
1 'polypeptide(L)'
;MKKLFLILILAELLVMVGACAPNLVSYPPTAINPVIVERLQNFKISSQMPSEEYGVVFKSVVERNKNAILVYQEKLFPVFEKMHQKYQKKDYEGTDALIAKAKGYNAEWFNSYSTLKSAYEKLSEANKNLNNSTIKAKTDQFVGLGKKFVEEVLDTINTIREFLDIIEGYDKARVERNLSYLTKENEQRFNQLSQALYQSGERLNNEERILLELTIELNELLSKGGG
;
A
#
# COMPACT_ATOMS: atom_id res chain seq x y z
N MET A 1 -53.24 23.18 12.63
CA MET A 1 -51.96 23.65 13.20
C MET A 1 -50.94 22.54 13.48
N LYS A 2 -51.28 21.39 14.09
CA LYS A 2 -50.30 20.32 14.42
C LYS A 2 -49.60 19.64 13.22
N LYS A 3 -50.27 19.49 12.07
CA LYS A 3 -49.68 18.86 10.85
C LYS A 3 -48.66 19.75 10.13
N LEU A 4 -48.81 21.07 10.19
CA LEU A 4 -47.90 22.02 9.55
C LEU A 4 -46.54 22.09 10.29
N PHE A 5 -46.60 21.99 11.63
CA PHE A 5 -45.43 22.00 12.50
C PHE A 5 -44.57 20.74 12.31
N LEU A 6 -45.20 19.56 12.13
CA LEU A 6 -44.49 18.31 11.87
C LEU A 6 -43.76 18.31 10.52
N ILE A 7 -44.37 18.92 9.50
CA ILE A 7 -43.78 19.06 8.16
C ILE A 7 -42.60 20.04 8.18
N LEU A 8 -42.69 21.13 8.96
CA LEU A 8 -41.57 22.06 9.14
C LEU A 8 -40.38 21.42 9.88
N ILE A 9 -40.62 20.63 10.93
CA ILE A 9 -39.56 19.88 11.63
C ILE A 9 -38.92 18.82 10.71
N LEU A 10 -39.73 18.09 9.93
CA LEU A 10 -39.23 17.12 8.96
C LEU A 10 -38.47 17.80 7.81
N ALA A 11 -38.90 18.98 7.36
CA ALA A 11 -38.20 19.76 6.35
C ALA A 11 -36.89 20.36 6.88
N GLU A 12 -36.83 20.83 8.13
CA GLU A 12 -35.58 21.26 8.78
C GLU A 12 -34.63 20.08 9.03
N LEU A 13 -35.14 18.90 9.39
CA LEU A 13 -34.34 17.68 9.45
C LEU A 13 -33.79 17.31 8.07
N LEU A 14 -34.61 17.36 7.00
CA LEU A 14 -34.18 17.09 5.62
C LEU A 14 -33.19 18.14 5.10
N VAL A 15 -33.29 19.40 5.54
CA VAL A 15 -32.33 20.47 5.21
C VAL A 15 -31.04 20.33 6.02
N MET A 16 -31.08 19.95 7.30
CA MET A 16 -29.86 19.64 8.06
C MET A 16 -29.15 18.38 7.55
N VAL A 17 -29.90 17.37 7.11
CA VAL A 17 -29.36 16.14 6.51
C VAL A 17 -28.90 16.39 5.06
N GLY A 18 -29.51 17.34 4.35
CA GLY A 18 -29.15 17.75 2.99
C GLY A 18 -28.02 18.80 2.89
N ALA A 19 -27.81 19.61 3.93
CA ALA A 19 -26.80 20.68 3.97
C ALA A 19 -25.45 20.26 4.61
N CYS A 20 -25.37 19.03 5.15
CA CYS A 20 -24.15 18.48 5.76
C CYS A 20 -23.66 17.20 5.06
N ALA A 21 -23.83 17.09 3.74
CA ALA A 21 -23.12 16.06 2.99
C ALA A 21 -21.62 16.40 3.02
N PRO A 22 -20.76 15.53 3.56
CA PRO A 22 -19.32 15.81 3.70
C PRO A 22 -18.68 16.00 2.32
N ASN A 23 -17.79 16.98 2.21
CA ASN A 23 -17.05 17.23 0.96
C ASN A 23 -15.79 16.36 0.91
N LEU A 24 -16.01 15.09 0.60
CA LEU A 24 -14.96 14.08 0.54
C LEU A 24 -14.20 14.15 -0.80
N VAL A 25 -12.92 14.46 -0.72
CA VAL A 25 -11.99 14.51 -1.84
C VAL A 25 -11.18 13.21 -1.89
N SER A 26 -11.56 12.33 -2.81
CA SER A 26 -10.80 11.12 -3.10
C SER A 26 -9.73 11.41 -4.15
N TYR A 27 -8.46 11.12 -3.85
CA TYR A 27 -7.38 11.08 -4.82
C TYR A 27 -7.30 9.68 -5.47
N PRO A 28 -6.88 9.59 -6.74
CA PRO A 28 -6.68 8.29 -7.38
C PRO A 28 -5.55 7.54 -6.68
N PRO A 29 -5.64 6.20 -6.53
CA PRO A 29 -4.49 5.43 -6.09
C PRO A 29 -3.39 5.47 -7.14
N THR A 30 -2.13 5.38 -6.71
CA THR A 30 -0.99 5.27 -7.61
C THR A 30 -0.72 3.79 -7.92
N ALA A 31 -0.74 3.42 -9.20
CA ALA A 31 -0.34 2.08 -9.66
C ALA A 31 1.18 1.94 -9.63
N ILE A 32 1.69 0.74 -9.35
CA ILE A 32 3.12 0.47 -9.58
C ILE A 32 3.38 0.53 -11.08
N ASN A 33 4.49 1.15 -11.50
CA ASN A 33 4.81 1.29 -12.92
C ASN A 33 4.76 -0.08 -13.63
N PRO A 34 3.94 -0.26 -14.67
CA PRO A 34 3.76 -1.56 -15.34
C PRO A 34 5.06 -2.19 -15.84
N VAL A 35 6.04 -1.37 -16.26
CA VAL A 35 7.36 -1.84 -16.70
C VAL A 35 8.13 -2.47 -15.54
N ILE A 36 8.01 -1.93 -14.32
CA ILE A 36 8.62 -2.50 -13.11
C ILE A 36 7.99 -3.86 -12.81
N VAL A 37 6.65 -3.94 -12.86
CA VAL A 37 5.90 -5.18 -12.61
C VAL A 37 6.30 -6.28 -13.60
N GLU A 38 6.34 -5.97 -14.89
CA GLU A 38 6.77 -6.91 -15.93
C GLU A 38 8.21 -7.39 -15.72
N ARG A 39 9.14 -6.46 -15.42
CA ARG A 39 10.54 -6.81 -15.14
C ARG A 39 10.67 -7.73 -13.93
N LEU A 40 9.94 -7.46 -12.84
CA LEU A 40 9.91 -8.32 -11.65
C LEU A 40 9.31 -9.70 -11.93
N GLN A 41 8.24 -9.77 -12.72
CA GLN A 41 7.61 -11.03 -13.10
C GLN A 41 8.57 -11.92 -13.91
N ASN A 42 9.33 -11.32 -14.82
CA ASN A 42 10.30 -12.01 -15.67
C ASN A 42 11.71 -12.15 -15.06
N PHE A 43 11.96 -11.54 -13.90
CA PHE A 43 13.27 -11.57 -13.25
C PHE A 43 13.67 -12.99 -12.86
N LYS A 44 14.87 -13.40 -13.31
CA LYS A 44 15.47 -14.70 -12.98
C LYS A 44 16.71 -14.48 -12.14
N ILE A 45 16.70 -15.06 -10.95
CA ILE A 45 17.83 -15.04 -10.04
C ILE A 45 18.93 -15.95 -10.61
N SER A 46 20.18 -15.48 -10.54
CA SER A 46 21.38 -16.20 -10.97
C SER A 46 21.44 -17.58 -10.30
N SER A 47 21.88 -18.59 -11.05
CA SER A 47 22.22 -19.90 -10.48
C SER A 47 23.60 -19.90 -9.82
N GLN A 48 24.44 -18.91 -10.12
CA GLN A 48 25.75 -18.74 -9.49
C GLN A 48 25.62 -17.83 -8.27
N MET A 49 26.04 -18.34 -7.11
CA MET A 49 25.98 -17.65 -5.84
C MET A 49 27.33 -17.79 -5.10
N PRO A 50 27.80 -16.75 -4.37
CA PRO A 50 29.04 -16.80 -3.60
C PRO A 50 29.06 -17.88 -2.52
N SER A 51 27.90 -18.22 -1.96
CA SER A 51 27.70 -19.33 -1.04
C SER A 51 26.25 -19.79 -1.09
N GLU A 52 25.99 -21.01 -0.62
CA GLU A 52 24.63 -21.56 -0.51
C GLU A 52 23.77 -20.72 0.45
N GLU A 53 24.30 -20.40 1.63
CA GLU A 53 23.62 -19.59 2.64
C GLU A 53 23.19 -18.22 2.07
N TYR A 54 24.12 -17.52 1.41
CA TYR A 54 23.82 -16.24 0.78
C TYR A 54 22.75 -16.40 -0.31
N GLY A 55 22.91 -17.39 -1.18
CA GLY A 55 21.99 -17.63 -2.30
C GLY A 55 20.56 -17.90 -1.85
N VAL A 56 20.38 -18.75 -0.83
CA VAL A 56 19.06 -19.05 -0.25
C VAL A 56 18.40 -17.80 0.32
N VAL A 57 19.15 -17.00 1.08
CA VAL A 57 18.58 -15.81 1.73
C VAL A 57 18.29 -14.70 0.72
N PHE A 58 19.20 -14.44 -0.23
CA PHE A 58 18.99 -13.46 -1.29
C PHE A 58 17.76 -13.81 -2.13
N LYS A 59 17.64 -15.08 -2.55
CA LYS A 59 16.46 -15.56 -3.28
C LYS A 59 15.17 -15.35 -2.50
N SER A 60 15.16 -15.70 -1.21
CA SER A 60 14.00 -15.49 -0.35
C SER A 60 13.62 -14.00 -0.25
N VAL A 61 14.58 -13.08 -0.15
CA VAL A 61 14.29 -11.63 -0.11
C VAL A 61 13.64 -11.17 -1.42
N VAL A 62 14.22 -11.53 -2.57
CA VAL A 62 13.71 -11.14 -3.89
C VAL A 62 12.30 -11.70 -4.12
N GLU A 63 12.07 -12.98 -3.83
CA GLU A 63 10.76 -13.61 -4.02
C GLU A 63 9.69 -13.02 -3.11
N ARG A 64 10.03 -12.69 -1.85
CA ARG A 64 9.10 -12.03 -0.92
C ARG A 64 8.73 -10.63 -1.38
N ASN A 65 9.69 -9.80 -1.80
CA ASN A 65 9.40 -8.48 -2.36
C ASN A 65 8.49 -8.58 -3.59
N LYS A 66 8.83 -9.46 -4.54
CA LYS A 66 8.02 -9.70 -5.74
C LYS A 66 6.57 -10.05 -5.37
N ASN A 67 6.37 -11.01 -4.48
CA ASN A 67 5.02 -11.42 -4.07
C ASN A 67 4.26 -10.26 -3.39
N ALA A 68 4.94 -9.49 -2.53
CA ALA A 68 4.31 -8.37 -1.84
C ALA A 68 3.86 -7.25 -2.80
N ILE A 69 4.66 -6.97 -3.83
CA ILE A 69 4.32 -6.02 -4.91
C ILE A 69 3.10 -6.50 -5.69
N LEU A 70 3.05 -7.78 -6.04
CA LEU A 70 1.91 -8.35 -6.77
C LEU A 70 0.63 -8.30 -5.95
N VAL A 71 0.69 -8.52 -4.62
CA VAL A 71 -0.48 -8.34 -3.75
C VAL A 71 -1.03 -6.92 -3.85
N TYR A 72 -0.18 -5.89 -3.80
CA TYR A 72 -0.64 -4.51 -3.99
C TYR A 72 -1.25 -4.29 -5.38
N GLN A 73 -0.49 -4.61 -6.43
CA GLN A 73 -0.84 -4.27 -7.80
C GLN A 73 -2.07 -5.03 -8.30
N GLU A 74 -2.19 -6.31 -7.99
CA GLU A 74 -3.24 -7.19 -8.54
C GLU A 74 -4.49 -7.21 -7.66
N LYS A 75 -4.36 -6.95 -6.35
CA LYS A 75 -5.49 -7.06 -5.41
C LYS A 75 -5.91 -5.72 -4.83
N LEU A 76 -4.98 -4.97 -4.25
CA LEU A 76 -5.33 -3.77 -3.48
C LEU A 76 -5.62 -2.57 -4.39
N PHE A 77 -4.76 -2.32 -5.39
CA PHE A 77 -4.91 -1.21 -6.33
C PHE A 77 -6.28 -1.22 -7.06
N PRO A 78 -6.78 -2.33 -7.62
CA PRO A 78 -8.09 -2.36 -8.27
C PRO A 78 -9.26 -2.08 -7.33
N VAL A 79 -9.13 -2.43 -6.04
CA VAL A 79 -10.17 -2.12 -5.03
C VAL A 79 -10.16 -0.63 -4.72
N PHE A 80 -8.99 -0.02 -4.54
CA PHE A 80 -8.89 1.43 -4.35
C PHE A 80 -9.37 2.22 -5.56
N GLU A 81 -9.09 1.76 -6.78
CA GLU A 81 -9.57 2.41 -8.00
C GLU A 81 -11.11 2.41 -8.06
N LYS A 82 -11.73 1.28 -7.74
CA LYS A 82 -13.20 1.18 -7.65
C LYS A 82 -13.77 2.08 -6.56
N MET A 83 -13.14 2.12 -5.38
CA MET A 83 -13.57 3.03 -4.31
C MET A 83 -13.44 4.49 -4.76
N HIS A 84 -12.32 4.89 -5.36
CA HIS A 84 -12.14 6.24 -5.91
C HIS A 84 -13.26 6.60 -6.90
N GLN A 85 -13.57 5.71 -7.86
CA GLN A 85 -14.65 5.94 -8.83
C GLN A 85 -16.03 6.09 -8.16
N LYS A 86 -16.33 5.29 -7.14
CA LYS A 86 -17.56 5.36 -6.35
C LYS A 86 -17.69 6.72 -5.65
N TYR A 87 -16.62 7.17 -4.98
CA TYR A 87 -16.56 8.48 -4.32
C TYR A 87 -16.67 9.66 -5.30
N GLN A 88 -15.97 9.61 -6.45
CA GLN A 88 -16.05 10.64 -7.49
C GLN A 88 -17.47 10.78 -8.07
N LYS A 89 -18.17 9.66 -8.26
CA LYS A 89 -19.55 9.64 -8.77
C LYS A 89 -20.60 9.88 -7.69
N LYS A 90 -20.21 9.97 -6.42
CA LYS A 90 -21.11 9.97 -5.25
C LYS A 90 -22.07 8.77 -5.24
N ASP A 91 -21.66 7.67 -5.85
CA ASP A 91 -22.37 6.39 -5.84
C ASP A 91 -21.73 5.53 -4.76
N TYR A 92 -22.38 5.42 -3.60
CA TYR A 92 -21.84 4.71 -2.45
C TYR A 92 -22.38 3.28 -2.32
N GLU A 93 -23.18 2.79 -3.27
CA GLU A 93 -23.73 1.44 -3.22
C GLU A 93 -22.60 0.40 -3.34
N GLY A 94 -22.59 -0.59 -2.43
CA GLY A 94 -21.59 -1.66 -2.39
C GLY A 94 -20.20 -1.25 -1.90
N THR A 95 -20.06 -0.05 -1.31
CA THR A 95 -18.78 0.43 -0.76
C THR A 95 -18.32 -0.40 0.43
N ASP A 96 -19.25 -0.87 1.27
CA ASP A 96 -19.01 -1.81 2.38
C ASP A 96 -18.22 -3.05 1.95
N ALA A 97 -18.62 -3.68 0.84
CA ALA A 97 -17.95 -4.86 0.31
C ALA A 97 -16.54 -4.53 -0.22
N LEU A 98 -16.33 -3.32 -0.76
CA LEU A 98 -15.01 -2.85 -1.18
C LEU A 98 -14.10 -2.58 0.03
N ILE A 99 -14.62 -1.98 1.10
CA ILE A 99 -13.90 -1.75 2.36
C ILE A 99 -13.44 -3.08 2.96
N ALA A 100 -14.34 -4.05 3.08
CA ALA A 100 -14.01 -5.36 3.63
C ALA A 100 -12.89 -6.05 2.82
N LYS A 101 -12.95 -6.00 1.48
CA LYS A 101 -11.90 -6.51 0.61
C LYS A 101 -10.58 -5.77 0.80
N ALA A 102 -10.60 -4.44 0.85
CA ALA A 102 -9.42 -3.62 1.05
C ALA A 102 -8.75 -3.91 2.39
N LYS A 103 -9.54 -4.08 3.48
CA LYS A 103 -9.02 -4.49 4.80
C LYS A 103 -8.33 -5.85 4.74
N GLY A 104 -8.95 -6.83 4.09
CA GLY A 104 -8.38 -8.16 3.88
C GLY A 104 -7.07 -8.13 3.10
N TYR A 105 -7.04 -7.43 1.96
CA TYR A 105 -5.84 -7.31 1.14
C TYR A 105 -4.74 -6.47 1.79
N ASN A 106 -5.09 -5.44 2.57
CA ASN A 106 -4.11 -4.68 3.34
C ASN A 106 -3.45 -5.54 4.43
N ALA A 107 -4.20 -6.45 5.06
CA ALA A 107 -3.64 -7.42 6.00
C ALA A 107 -2.74 -8.45 5.30
N GLU A 108 -3.12 -8.94 4.12
CA GLU A 108 -2.27 -9.80 3.29
C GLU A 108 -0.97 -9.10 2.88
N TRP A 109 -1.07 -7.82 2.52
CA TRP A 109 0.07 -6.98 2.16
C TRP A 109 1.00 -6.75 3.36
N PHE A 110 0.45 -6.45 4.54
CA PHE A 110 1.19 -6.39 5.80
C PHE A 110 1.94 -7.68 6.09
N ASN A 111 1.28 -8.83 5.98
CA ASN A 111 1.93 -10.11 6.23
C ASN A 111 3.10 -10.34 5.29
N SER A 112 2.98 -9.90 4.03
CA SER A 112 4.05 -9.99 3.03
C SER A 112 5.28 -9.18 3.43
N TYR A 113 5.10 -7.97 3.98
CA TYR A 113 6.18 -7.08 4.41
C TYR A 113 6.71 -7.31 5.83
N SER A 114 5.87 -7.83 6.74
CA SER A 114 6.22 -8.01 8.16
C SER A 114 7.46 -8.89 8.39
N THR A 115 7.75 -9.80 7.45
CA THR A 115 8.89 -10.72 7.53
C THR A 115 10.09 -10.29 6.66
N LEU A 116 9.92 -9.28 5.81
CA LEU A 116 10.96 -8.82 4.88
C LEU A 116 12.11 -8.13 5.61
N LYS A 117 11.83 -7.34 6.67
CA LYS A 117 12.87 -6.70 7.49
C LYS A 117 13.87 -7.72 8.06
N SER A 118 13.36 -8.82 8.64
CA SER A 118 14.21 -9.91 9.15
C SER A 118 14.91 -10.69 8.04
N ALA A 119 14.30 -10.82 6.85
CA ALA A 119 14.99 -11.42 5.71
C ALA A 119 16.18 -10.57 5.23
N TYR A 120 16.04 -9.24 5.23
CA TYR A 120 17.13 -8.30 4.97
C TYR A 120 18.22 -8.33 6.05
N GLU A 121 17.86 -8.54 7.32
CA GLU A 121 18.83 -8.75 8.40
C GLU A 121 19.67 -10.02 8.19
N LYS A 122 19.02 -11.14 7.87
CA LYS A 122 19.71 -12.38 7.51
C LYS A 122 20.61 -12.21 6.29
N LEU A 123 20.16 -11.46 5.29
CA LEU A 123 20.99 -11.19 4.10
C LEU A 123 22.23 -10.37 4.49
N SER A 124 22.07 -9.38 5.37
CA SER A 124 23.19 -8.60 5.92
C SER A 124 24.19 -9.48 6.67
N GLU A 125 23.72 -10.45 7.44
CA GLU A 125 24.57 -11.40 8.15
C GLU A 125 25.33 -12.31 7.19
N ALA A 126 24.63 -12.92 6.22
CA ALA A 126 25.27 -13.74 5.19
C ALA A 126 26.29 -12.93 4.37
N ASN A 127 26.02 -11.64 4.13
CA ASN A 127 26.91 -10.74 3.40
C ASN A 127 28.24 -10.49 4.12
N LYS A 128 28.29 -10.55 5.46
CA LYS A 128 29.52 -10.32 6.24
C LYS A 128 30.62 -11.33 5.88
N ASN A 129 30.22 -12.55 5.56
CA ASN A 129 31.09 -13.69 5.28
C ASN A 129 31.59 -13.74 3.82
N LEU A 130 31.19 -12.78 2.97
CA LEU A 130 31.65 -12.72 1.58
C LEU A 130 33.04 -12.12 1.47
N ASN A 131 33.88 -12.76 0.64
CA ASN A 131 35.22 -12.28 0.30
C ASN A 131 35.21 -11.23 -0.82
N ASN A 132 34.20 -11.24 -1.70
CA ASN A 132 34.11 -10.29 -2.82
C ASN A 132 33.59 -8.93 -2.33
N SER A 133 34.48 -7.94 -2.26
CA SER A 133 34.17 -6.60 -1.75
C SER A 133 33.13 -5.84 -2.59
N THR A 134 33.10 -6.06 -3.90
CA THR A 134 32.11 -5.44 -4.80
C THR A 134 30.71 -5.98 -4.54
N ILE A 135 30.55 -7.31 -4.48
CA ILE A 135 29.25 -7.94 -4.15
C ILE A 135 28.83 -7.54 -2.74
N LYS A 136 29.77 -7.49 -1.79
CA LYS A 136 29.50 -7.07 -0.41
C LYS A 136 28.95 -5.66 -0.33
N ALA A 137 29.62 -4.68 -0.93
CA ALA A 137 29.18 -3.29 -0.93
C ALA A 137 27.82 -3.11 -1.61
N LYS A 138 27.58 -3.83 -2.71
CA LYS A 138 26.30 -3.76 -3.43
C LYS A 138 25.15 -4.39 -2.63
N THR A 139 25.42 -5.50 -1.94
CA THR A 139 24.45 -6.13 -1.04
C THR A 139 24.14 -5.23 0.15
N ASP A 140 25.13 -4.57 0.74
CA ASP A 140 24.90 -3.64 1.85
C ASP A 140 24.00 -2.46 1.42
N GLN A 141 24.21 -1.93 0.22
CA GLN A 141 23.33 -0.91 -0.38
C GLN A 141 21.90 -1.45 -0.57
N PHE A 142 21.76 -2.64 -1.15
CA PHE A 142 20.46 -3.28 -1.38
C PHE A 142 19.71 -3.54 -0.06
N VAL A 143 20.41 -4.04 0.96
CA VAL A 143 19.85 -4.28 2.30
C VAL A 143 19.42 -2.96 2.96
N GLY A 144 20.27 -1.93 2.92
CA GLY A 144 19.98 -0.64 3.53
C GLY A 144 18.72 0.01 2.96
N LEU A 145 18.63 0.06 1.62
CA LEU A 145 17.46 0.60 0.93
C LEU A 145 16.22 -0.28 1.12
N GLY A 146 16.38 -1.60 1.05
CA GLY A 146 15.30 -2.54 1.27
C GLY A 146 14.67 -2.42 2.66
N LYS A 147 15.46 -2.26 3.72
CA LYS A 147 14.94 -2.03 5.07
C LYS A 147 14.16 -0.72 5.20
N LYS A 148 14.70 0.37 4.63
CA LYS A 148 14.01 1.67 4.61
C LYS A 148 12.67 1.56 3.86
N PHE A 149 12.69 0.94 2.69
CA PHE A 149 11.49 0.74 1.87
C PHE A 149 10.41 -0.05 2.63
N VAL A 150 10.80 -1.15 3.31
CA VAL A 150 9.86 -1.93 4.15
C VAL A 150 9.21 -1.04 5.23
N GLU A 151 9.96 -0.16 5.88
CA GLU A 151 9.42 0.77 6.88
C GLU A 151 8.41 1.75 6.26
N GLU A 152 8.73 2.34 5.10
CA GLU A 152 7.80 3.24 4.40
C GLU A 152 6.51 2.53 3.95
N VAL A 153 6.61 1.27 3.53
CA VAL A 153 5.44 0.46 3.17
C VAL A 153 4.59 0.14 4.39
N LEU A 154 5.19 -0.20 5.54
CA LEU A 154 4.44 -0.47 6.78
C LEU A 154 3.70 0.77 7.29
N ASP A 155 4.31 1.96 7.17
CA ASP A 155 3.63 3.22 7.48
C ASP A 155 2.47 3.51 6.52
N THR A 156 2.65 3.20 5.23
CA THR A 156 1.58 3.30 4.23
C THR A 156 0.43 2.34 4.53
N ILE A 157 0.72 1.10 4.93
CA ILE A 157 -0.27 0.10 5.36
C ILE A 157 -1.10 0.60 6.56
N ASN A 158 -0.45 1.26 7.51
CA ASN A 158 -1.15 1.84 8.67
C ASN A 158 -2.03 3.01 8.26
N THR A 159 -1.55 3.88 7.35
CA THR A 159 -2.34 4.96 6.76
C THR A 159 -3.56 4.43 6.02
N ILE A 160 -3.40 3.34 5.26
CA ILE A 160 -4.51 2.64 4.58
C ILE A 160 -5.52 2.13 5.61
N ARG A 161 -5.06 1.50 6.70
CA ARG A 161 -5.95 0.97 7.73
C ARG A 161 -6.83 2.09 8.31
N GLU A 162 -6.21 3.20 8.68
CA GLU A 162 -6.93 4.36 9.21
C GLU A 162 -7.91 4.95 8.20
N PHE A 163 -7.48 5.10 6.94
CA PHE A 163 -8.34 5.58 5.86
C PHE A 163 -9.59 4.69 5.68
N LEU A 164 -9.41 3.37 5.71
CA LEU A 164 -10.51 2.41 5.60
C LEU A 164 -11.47 2.46 6.80
N ASP A 165 -10.96 2.74 8.00
CA ASP A 165 -11.81 2.89 9.20
C ASP A 165 -12.65 4.17 9.14
N ILE A 166 -12.08 5.28 8.62
CA ILE A 166 -12.83 6.52 8.38
C ILE A 166 -13.91 6.31 7.31
N ILE A 167 -13.59 5.65 6.19
CA ILE A 167 -14.57 5.32 5.14
C ILE A 167 -15.69 4.44 5.70
N GLU A 168 -15.36 3.43 6.49
CA GLU A 168 -16.37 2.57 7.13
C GLU A 168 -17.29 3.36 8.06
N GLY A 169 -16.74 4.31 8.83
CA GLY A 169 -17.52 5.22 9.65
C GLY A 169 -18.50 6.08 8.82
N TYR A 170 -18.05 6.60 7.68
CA TYR A 170 -18.92 7.33 6.75
C TYR A 170 -20.02 6.47 6.15
N ASP A 171 -19.70 5.23 5.75
CA ASP A 171 -20.69 4.33 5.17
C ASP A 171 -21.74 3.89 6.20
N LYS A 172 -21.32 3.57 7.43
CA LYS A 172 -22.23 3.31 8.56
C LYS A 172 -23.11 4.51 8.87
N ALA A 173 -22.55 5.72 8.93
CA ALA A 173 -23.32 6.94 9.14
C ALA A 173 -24.41 7.16 8.07
N ARG A 174 -24.09 6.85 6.82
CA ARG A 174 -25.02 6.93 5.69
C ARG A 174 -26.13 5.89 5.78
N VAL A 175 -25.79 4.63 6.04
CA VAL A 175 -26.74 3.50 6.06
C VAL A 175 -27.60 3.51 7.33
N GLU A 176 -26.98 3.73 8.48
CA GLU A 176 -27.60 3.64 9.80
C GLU A 176 -28.15 4.99 10.30
N ARG A 177 -27.96 6.07 9.53
CA ARG A 177 -28.32 7.45 9.90
C ARG A 177 -27.65 7.94 11.19
N ASN A 178 -26.50 7.37 11.53
CA ASN A 178 -25.70 7.77 12.67
C ASN A 178 -24.81 8.97 12.30
N LEU A 179 -25.21 10.18 12.70
CA LEU A 179 -24.52 11.41 12.32
C LEU A 179 -23.14 11.61 12.98
N SER A 180 -22.73 10.72 13.90
CA SER A 180 -21.47 10.89 14.67
C SER A 180 -20.21 10.94 13.80
N TYR A 181 -20.26 10.38 12.59
CA TYR A 181 -19.12 10.42 11.66
C TYR A 181 -19.18 11.57 10.65
N LEU A 182 -20.32 12.25 10.51
CA LEU A 182 -20.49 13.37 9.58
C LEU A 182 -20.01 14.69 10.20
N THR A 183 -18.74 14.72 10.61
CA THR A 183 -18.09 15.88 11.24
C THR A 183 -17.05 16.50 10.32
N LYS A 184 -16.81 17.81 10.46
CA LYS A 184 -15.74 18.51 9.72
C LYS A 184 -14.36 17.93 10.00
N GLU A 185 -14.14 17.44 11.22
CA GLU A 185 -12.88 16.79 11.61
C GLU A 185 -12.65 15.50 10.82
N ASN A 186 -13.66 14.64 10.73
CA ASN A 186 -13.56 13.41 9.93
C ASN A 186 -13.45 13.71 8.43
N GLU A 187 -14.05 14.80 7.94
CA GLU A 187 -13.94 15.21 6.54
C GLU A 187 -12.50 15.64 6.23
N GLN A 188 -11.93 16.49 7.08
CA GLN A 188 -10.54 16.89 6.99
C GLN A 188 -9.62 15.69 7.09
N ARG A 189 -9.88 14.77 8.03
CA ARG A 189 -9.07 13.56 8.22
C ARG A 189 -9.12 12.65 6.99
N PHE A 190 -10.31 12.42 6.42
CA PHE A 190 -10.45 11.69 5.16
C PHE A 190 -9.63 12.33 4.04
N ASN A 191 -9.77 13.65 3.85
CA ASN A 191 -9.07 14.37 2.78
C ASN A 191 -7.54 14.33 2.95
N GLN A 192 -7.05 14.47 4.19
CA GLN A 192 -5.64 14.36 4.54
C GLN A 192 -5.09 12.95 4.27
N LEU A 193 -5.79 11.90 4.72
CA LEU A 193 -5.37 10.52 4.51
C LEU A 193 -5.39 10.16 3.02
N SER A 194 -6.44 10.55 2.31
CA SER A 194 -6.58 10.37 0.85
C SER A 194 -5.38 10.99 0.10
N GLN A 195 -4.99 12.22 0.46
CA GLN A 195 -3.82 12.88 -0.11
C GLN A 195 -2.50 12.20 0.28
N ALA A 196 -2.35 11.82 1.55
CA ALA A 196 -1.15 11.15 2.06
C ALA A 196 -0.93 9.78 1.40
N LEU A 197 -2.01 9.05 1.12
CA LEU A 197 -1.95 7.78 0.38
C LEU A 197 -1.49 7.98 -1.05
N TYR A 198 -2.02 8.99 -1.76
CA TYR A 198 -1.55 9.34 -3.10
C TYR A 198 -0.05 9.69 -3.11
N GLN A 199 0.39 10.57 -2.21
CA GLN A 199 1.80 10.96 -2.11
C GLN A 199 2.72 9.79 -1.74
N SER A 200 2.26 8.91 -0.86
CA SER A 200 3.01 7.71 -0.48
C SER A 200 3.11 6.73 -1.65
N GLY A 201 2.04 6.57 -2.43
CA GLY A 201 2.05 5.77 -3.65
C GLY A 201 3.10 6.26 -4.66
N GLU A 202 3.16 7.57 -4.93
CA GLU A 202 4.19 8.18 -5.80
C GLU A 202 5.62 7.93 -5.29
N ARG A 203 5.84 8.10 -3.99
CA ARG A 203 7.15 7.89 -3.37
C ARG A 203 7.58 6.42 -3.46
N LEU A 204 6.70 5.49 -3.05
CA LEU A 204 6.96 4.06 -3.10
C LEU A 204 7.26 3.57 -4.52
N ASN A 205 6.61 4.15 -5.53
CA ASN A 205 6.89 3.84 -6.94
C ASN A 205 8.35 4.13 -7.33
N ASN A 206 8.88 5.28 -6.90
CA ASN A 206 10.25 5.65 -7.18
C ASN A 206 11.24 4.81 -6.36
N GLU A 207 10.93 4.51 -5.10
CA GLU A 207 11.78 3.65 -4.27
C GLU A 207 11.84 2.22 -4.79
N GLU A 208 10.70 1.67 -5.20
CA GLU A 208 10.61 0.33 -5.81
C GLU A 208 11.44 0.25 -7.10
N ARG A 209 11.40 1.30 -7.93
CA ARG A 209 12.25 1.38 -9.13
C ARG A 209 13.74 1.25 -8.79
N ILE A 210 14.20 2.01 -7.80
CA ILE A 210 15.60 2.00 -7.35
C ILE A 210 15.95 0.62 -6.78
N LEU A 211 15.06 0.02 -5.99
CA LEU A 211 15.27 -1.29 -5.39
C LEU A 211 15.35 -2.40 -6.44
N LEU A 212 14.51 -2.35 -7.48
CA LEU A 212 14.56 -3.26 -8.63
C LEU A 212 15.85 -3.10 -9.43
N GLU A 213 16.26 -1.87 -9.76
CA GLU A 213 17.51 -1.60 -10.47
C GLU A 213 18.70 -2.21 -9.71
N LEU A 214 18.76 -2.02 -8.39
CA LEU A 214 19.79 -2.62 -7.54
C LEU A 214 19.71 -4.15 -7.47
N THR A 215 18.50 -4.71 -7.43
CA THR A 215 18.30 -6.17 -7.45
C THR A 215 18.86 -6.77 -8.73
N ILE A 216 18.63 -6.12 -9.86
CA ILE A 216 19.13 -6.56 -11.18
C ILE A 216 20.65 -6.45 -11.25
N GLU A 217 21.21 -5.29 -10.89
CA GLU A 217 22.65 -5.08 -10.90
C GLU A 217 23.38 -6.06 -9.98
N LEU A 218 22.87 -6.30 -8.77
CA LEU A 218 23.43 -7.28 -7.85
C LEU A 218 23.38 -8.69 -8.44
N ASN A 219 22.27 -9.07 -9.05
CA ASN A 219 22.12 -10.38 -9.69
C ASN A 219 23.04 -10.58 -10.90
N GLU A 220 23.29 -9.51 -11.67
CA GLU A 220 24.28 -9.54 -12.75
C GLU A 220 25.70 -9.71 -12.20
N LEU A 221 26.06 -9.01 -11.13
CA LEU A 221 27.35 -9.21 -10.46
C LEU A 221 27.52 -10.64 -9.96
N LEU A 222 26.48 -11.21 -9.35
CA LEU A 222 26.46 -12.60 -8.88
C LEU A 222 26.65 -13.59 -10.04
N SER A 223 26.11 -13.28 -11.23
CA SER A 223 26.27 -14.12 -12.44
C SER A 223 27.65 -14.04 -13.10
N LYS A 224 28.44 -13.00 -12.80
CA LYS A 224 29.77 -12.75 -13.37
C LYS A 224 30.91 -13.10 -12.40
N GLY A 225 30.62 -13.18 -11.10
CA GLY A 225 31.60 -13.32 -10.02
C GLY A 225 31.87 -14.75 -9.54
N GLY A 226 31.42 -15.78 -10.28
CA GLY A 226 31.77 -17.19 -10.02
C GLY A 226 33.16 -17.54 -10.55
N GLY A 227 34.22 -17.03 -9.91
CA GLY A 227 35.63 -17.30 -10.21
C GLY A 227 36.53 -16.92 -9.06
#